data_AF-A0A0H2LZN5-F1
#
_entry.id   AF-A0A0H2LZN5-F1
#
_cell.length_a   1.000
_cell.length_b   1.000
_cell.length_c   1.000
_cell.angle_alpha   90.00
_cell.angle_beta   90.00
_cell.angle_gamma   90.00
#
_symmetry.space_group_name_H-M   'P 1'
#
loop_
_entity.id
_entity.type
_entity.pdbx_description
1 polymer ?
#
loop_
_entity_poly.entity_id
_entity_poly.type
_entity_poly.pdbx_seq_one_letter_code
_entity_poly.pdbx_strand_id
1 'polypeptide(L)'
;MRLKVATVLASGNTLLVHMLPFRSFFRFLGIPGTGSPRVGENQLGRIRAAMLSVLQVHGGHSVQRVAQRVRFATDVESLWYLRQDVMVALSAIDGEAAARRQMKAINSMFKGGLPGSMGPRAHQRFTH
;
A
#
# COMPACT_ATOMS: atom_id res chain seq x y z
N MET A 1 52.08 11.70 9.29
CA MET A 1 51.32 11.53 10.55
C MET A 1 49.95 12.19 10.40
N ARG A 2 48.88 11.47 10.81
CA ARG A 2 47.47 11.85 11.04
C ARG A 2 46.45 11.91 9.88
N LEU A 3 45.61 10.86 9.89
CA LEU A 3 44.24 10.72 9.40
C LEU A 3 43.29 11.89 9.73
N LYS A 4 42.32 12.15 8.84
CA LYS A 4 40.85 11.97 9.07
C LYS A 4 40.08 12.33 7.78
N VAL A 5 39.45 11.36 7.11
CA VAL A 5 38.06 10.89 7.28
C VAL A 5 37.04 11.78 6.55
N ALA A 6 36.28 11.09 5.69
CA ALA A 6 35.08 11.48 4.97
C ALA A 6 34.23 12.61 5.57
N THR A 7 33.75 13.50 4.72
CA THR A 7 32.50 14.21 4.95
C THR A 7 31.76 14.29 3.62
N VAL A 8 30.86 13.33 3.49
CA VAL A 8 29.64 13.41 2.69
C VAL A 8 29.01 14.77 2.94
N LEU A 9 28.98 15.62 1.91
CA LEU A 9 28.16 16.81 1.91
C LEU A 9 27.00 16.57 0.93
N ALA A 10 25.88 16.19 1.54
CA ALA A 10 24.57 16.26 0.96
C ALA A 10 24.23 17.73 0.66
N SER A 11 23.93 18.02 -0.60
CA SER A 11 23.16 19.19 -1.06
C SER A 11 22.98 18.99 -2.56
N GLY A 12 21.81 18.75 -3.12
CA GLY A 12 20.49 19.22 -2.76
C GLY A 12 19.84 19.57 -4.10
N ASN A 13 18.89 18.76 -4.56
CA ASN A 13 17.86 19.24 -5.49
C ASN A 13 16.71 18.22 -5.60
N THR A 14 16.03 17.96 -4.48
CA THR A 14 14.71 17.31 -4.49
C THR A 14 13.67 18.41 -4.48
N LEU A 15 13.57 19.15 -5.58
CA LEU A 15 12.47 20.08 -5.80
C LEU A 15 11.51 19.46 -6.82
N LEU A 16 10.24 19.45 -6.42
CA LEU A 16 9.05 19.13 -7.20
C LEU A 16 8.80 17.65 -7.56
N VAL A 17 8.42 16.87 -6.55
CA VAL A 17 7.34 15.88 -6.76
C VAL A 17 6.21 16.21 -5.80
N HIS A 18 5.40 17.18 -6.23
CA HIS A 18 3.96 17.28 -6.01
C HIS A 18 3.44 16.98 -4.59
N MET A 19 3.09 18.06 -3.89
CA MET A 19 1.94 18.08 -2.97
C MET A 19 0.70 17.53 -3.70
N LEU A 20 0.42 16.24 -3.59
CA LEU A 20 -0.90 15.69 -3.88
C LEU A 20 -1.63 15.50 -2.54
N PRO A 21 -2.62 16.35 -2.21
CA PRO A 21 -3.50 16.08 -1.09
C PRO A 21 -4.46 14.97 -1.51
N PHE A 22 -4.02 13.71 -1.52
CA PHE A 22 -4.94 12.60 -1.79
C PHE A 22 -5.78 12.31 -0.53
N ARG A 23 -6.87 13.08 -0.45
CA ARG A 23 -8.02 12.89 0.43
C ARG A 23 -8.61 11.52 0.10
N SER A 24 -8.31 10.52 0.92
CA SER A 24 -9.03 9.25 0.88
C SER A 24 -10.02 9.23 2.04
N PHE A 25 -11.26 9.48 1.65
CA PHE A 25 -12.46 9.74 2.43
C PHE A 25 -13.14 8.41 2.83
N PHE A 26 -12.39 7.42 3.35
CA PHE A 26 -13.04 6.20 3.86
C PHE A 26 -13.48 6.40 5.30
N ARG A 27 -14.39 7.36 5.47
CA ARG A 27 -15.29 7.47 6.60
C ARG A 27 -16.67 7.27 5.98
N PHE A 28 -17.28 6.09 6.17
CA PHE A 28 -18.65 5.97 6.71
C PHE A 28 -19.48 4.73 6.31
N LEU A 29 -19.11 3.86 5.36
CA LEU A 29 -20.04 2.77 4.97
C LEU A 29 -19.61 1.38 5.45
N GLY A 30 -20.02 1.06 6.68
CA GLY A 30 -20.15 -0.32 7.14
C GLY A 30 -21.34 -0.99 6.45
N ILE A 31 -21.06 -1.80 5.43
CA ILE A 31 -21.99 -2.80 4.91
C ILE A 31 -21.36 -4.15 5.22
N PRO A 32 -21.96 -5.01 6.07
CA PRO A 32 -21.40 -6.32 6.34
C PRO A 32 -21.61 -7.19 5.09
N GLY A 33 -20.55 -7.33 4.29
CA GLY A 33 -20.51 -8.27 3.17
C GLY A 33 -20.65 -9.70 3.68
N THR A 34 -21.68 -10.40 3.21
CA THR A 34 -21.96 -11.81 3.49
C THR A 34 -20.91 -12.71 2.81
N GLY A 35 -19.77 -12.91 3.46
CA GLY A 35 -18.74 -13.85 3.05
C GLY A 35 -18.14 -14.51 4.29
N SER A 36 -17.88 -15.81 4.21
CA SER A 36 -17.35 -16.66 5.29
C SER A 36 -16.38 -15.89 6.23
N PRO A 37 -16.82 -15.49 7.44
CA PRO A 37 -16.10 -14.54 8.29
C PRO A 37 -14.67 -14.98 8.59
N ARG A 38 -14.48 -16.29 8.77
CA ARG A 38 -13.21 -16.86 9.22
C ARG A 38 -12.11 -16.83 8.15
N VAL A 39 -12.45 -17.01 6.87
CA VAL A 39 -11.44 -16.98 5.79
C VAL A 39 -11.09 -15.54 5.44
N GLY A 40 -12.09 -14.65 5.44
CA GLY A 40 -11.93 -13.22 5.20
C GLY A 40 -11.11 -12.52 6.29
N GLU A 41 -11.39 -12.78 7.57
CA GLU A 41 -10.65 -12.20 8.71
C GLU A 41 -9.18 -12.64 8.72
N ASN A 42 -8.92 -13.92 8.42
CA ASN A 42 -7.56 -14.45 8.34
C ASN A 42 -6.78 -13.85 7.15
N GLN A 43 -7.43 -13.67 6.00
CA GLN A 43 -6.80 -13.03 4.83
C GLN A 43 -6.55 -11.53 5.06
N LEU A 44 -7.53 -10.83 5.64
CA LEU A 44 -7.43 -9.44 6.07
C LEU A 44 -6.21 -9.24 6.99
N GLY A 45 -6.07 -10.07 8.03
CA GLY A 45 -4.95 -10.02 8.97
C GLY A 45 -3.59 -10.20 8.28
N ARG A 46 -3.47 -11.18 7.38
CA ARG A 46 -2.24 -11.44 6.62
C ARG A 46 -1.84 -10.27 5.73
N ILE A 47 -2.78 -9.71 4.97
CA ILE A 47 -2.52 -8.57 4.08
C ILE A 47 -2.15 -7.33 4.91
N ARG A 48 -2.87 -7.07 6.01
CA ARG A 48 -2.57 -5.97 6.93
C ARG A 48 -1.15 -6.07 7.47
N ALA A 49 -0.74 -7.25 7.94
CA ALA A 49 0.61 -7.47 8.45
C ALA A 49 1.68 -7.25 7.38
N ALA A 50 1.47 -7.74 6.16
CA ALA A 50 2.39 -7.54 5.05
C ALA A 50 2.54 -6.06 4.67
N MET A 51 1.43 -5.31 4.59
CA MET A 51 1.46 -3.87 4.34
C MET A 51 2.15 -3.09 5.46
N LEU A 52 1.91 -3.44 6.72
CA LEU A 52 2.58 -2.79 7.85
C LEU A 52 4.08 -3.11 7.88
N SER A 53 4.49 -4.33 7.53
CA SER A 53 5.89 -4.72 7.50
C SER A 53 6.69 -3.87 6.52
N VAL A 54 6.18 -3.63 5.31
CA VAL A 54 6.87 -2.75 4.34
C VAL A 54 6.88 -1.28 4.77
N LEU A 55 5.86 -0.82 5.50
CA LEU A 55 5.79 0.56 5.98
C LEU A 55 6.68 0.80 7.22
N GLN A 56 6.84 -0.19 8.11
CA GLN A 56 7.60 -0.05 9.35
C GLN A 56 9.11 0.11 9.15
N VAL A 57 9.64 -0.34 8.01
CA VAL A 57 11.05 -0.13 7.64
C VAL A 57 11.35 1.35 7.41
N HIS A 58 10.34 2.17 7.15
CA HIS A 58 10.50 3.55 6.69
C HIS A 58 10.01 4.57 7.73
N GLY A 59 10.83 5.57 8.02
CA GLY A 59 10.47 6.74 8.82
C GLY A 59 9.79 7.82 7.97
N GLY A 60 8.87 8.59 8.55
CA GLY A 60 8.29 9.78 7.90
C GLY A 60 6.78 9.97 8.12
N HIS A 61 6.33 11.21 8.22
CA HIS A 61 4.93 11.56 8.51
C HIS A 61 3.93 10.98 7.49
N SER A 62 4.29 10.90 6.21
CA SER A 62 3.45 10.31 5.16
C SER A 62 3.25 8.81 5.37
N VAL A 63 4.33 8.07 5.65
CA VAL A 63 4.32 6.63 5.95
C VAL A 63 3.51 6.33 7.18
N GLN A 64 3.71 7.11 8.27
CA GLN A 64 2.99 6.92 9.52
C GLN A 64 1.47 7.07 9.35
N ARG A 65 1.04 8.07 8.55
CA ARG A 65 -0.39 8.27 8.22
C ARG A 65 -0.96 7.07 7.46
N VAL A 66 -0.25 6.55 6.47
CA VAL A 66 -0.69 5.36 5.71
C VAL A 66 -0.71 4.12 6.60
N ALA A 67 0.31 3.93 7.44
CA ALA A 67 0.39 2.81 8.37
C ALA A 67 -0.78 2.80 9.37
N GLN A 68 -1.21 3.95 9.88
CA GLN A 68 -2.42 4.05 10.69
C GLN A 68 -3.67 3.63 9.92
N ARG A 69 -3.85 4.11 8.69
CA ARG A 69 -5.01 3.71 7.85
C ARG A 69 -5.04 2.20 7.61
N VAL A 70 -3.89 1.60 7.30
CA VAL A 70 -3.76 0.14 7.13
C VAL A 70 -4.10 -0.60 8.43
N ARG A 71 -3.63 -0.11 9.59
CA ARG A 71 -3.90 -0.72 10.89
C ARG A 71 -5.39 -0.77 11.22
N PHE A 72 -6.15 0.27 10.88
CA PHE A 72 -7.57 0.41 11.20
C PHE A 72 -8.52 -0.07 10.10
N ALA A 73 -8.03 -0.50 8.93
CA ALA A 73 -8.88 -1.05 7.88
C ALA A 73 -9.60 -2.31 8.37
N THR A 74 -10.93 -2.36 8.18
CA THR A 74 -11.82 -3.40 8.71
C THR A 74 -12.08 -4.56 7.75
N ASP A 75 -11.73 -4.39 6.48
CA ASP A 75 -12.09 -5.29 5.39
C ASP A 75 -11.02 -5.29 4.30
N VAL A 76 -11.04 -6.35 3.48
CA VAL A 76 -10.04 -6.58 2.41
C VAL A 76 -10.15 -5.51 1.31
N GLU A 77 -11.35 -4.99 1.07
CA GLU A 77 -11.59 -3.94 0.08
C GLU A 77 -10.91 -2.62 0.47
N SER A 78 -11.02 -2.21 1.73
CA SER A 78 -10.34 -1.04 2.29
C SER A 78 -8.82 -1.16 2.14
N LEU A 79 -8.24 -2.34 2.43
CA LEU A 79 -6.82 -2.59 2.18
C LEU A 79 -6.48 -2.53 0.69
N TRP A 80 -7.36 -2.99 -0.19
CA TRP A 80 -7.15 -2.90 -1.63
C TRP A 80 -7.09 -1.45 -2.12
N TYR A 81 -7.92 -0.55 -1.60
CA TYR A 81 -7.80 0.87 -1.92
C TYR A 81 -6.51 1.48 -1.36
N LEU A 82 -6.10 1.08 -0.15
CA LEU A 82 -4.88 1.55 0.47
C LEU A 82 -3.60 1.10 -0.26
N ARG A 83 -3.66 0.08 -1.14
CA ARG A 83 -2.49 -0.35 -1.93
C ARG A 83 -1.86 0.81 -2.71
N GLN A 84 -2.67 1.75 -3.20
CA GLN A 84 -2.19 2.91 -3.95
C GLN A 84 -1.49 3.90 -3.03
N ASP A 85 -2.05 4.16 -1.85
CA ASP A 85 -1.42 5.01 -0.83
C ASP A 85 -0.07 4.43 -0.38
N VAL A 86 0.01 3.10 -0.18
CA VAL A 86 1.26 2.41 0.16
C VAL A 86 2.27 2.51 -0.98
N MET A 87 1.85 2.33 -2.24
CA MET A 87 2.74 2.47 -3.40
C MET A 87 3.33 3.88 -3.49
N VAL A 88 2.51 4.91 -3.31
CA VAL A 88 2.95 6.32 -3.34
C VAL A 88 3.93 6.60 -2.21
N ALA A 89 3.60 6.14 -0.99
CA ALA A 89 4.47 6.31 0.17
C ALA A 89 5.83 5.62 -0.01
N LEU A 90 5.86 4.39 -0.51
CA LEU A 90 7.10 3.65 -0.77
C LEU A 90 7.90 4.27 -1.93
N SER A 91 7.23 4.70 -3.00
CA SER A 91 7.89 5.30 -4.18
C SER A 91 8.60 6.60 -3.84
N ALA A 92 8.06 7.37 -2.88
CA ALA A 92 8.68 8.59 -2.40
C ALA A 92 9.98 8.35 -1.61
N ILE A 93 10.25 7.11 -1.17
CA ILE A 93 11.37 6.78 -0.27
C ILE A 93 12.40 5.91 -1.00
N ASP A 94 11.96 4.78 -1.56
CA ASP A 94 12.83 3.79 -2.20
C ASP A 94 12.91 3.96 -3.73
N GLY A 95 12.12 4.87 -4.29
CA GLY A 95 11.90 4.99 -5.72
C GLY A 95 10.90 3.97 -6.26
N GLU A 96 10.33 4.29 -7.42
CA GLU A 96 9.18 3.58 -7.98
C GLU A 96 9.48 2.11 -8.30
N ALA A 97 10.67 1.79 -8.82
CA ALA A 97 11.03 0.43 -9.20
C ALA A 97 11.14 -0.51 -7.98
N ALA A 98 11.65 -0.01 -6.84
CA ALA A 98 11.72 -0.77 -5.60
C ALA A 98 10.31 -0.95 -4.99
N ALA A 99 9.52 0.13 -4.94
CA ALA A 99 8.14 0.10 -4.46
C ALA A 99 7.27 -0.90 -5.25
N ARG A 100 7.39 -0.91 -6.59
CA ARG A 100 6.67 -1.87 -7.46
C ARG A 100 7.02 -3.33 -7.17
N ARG A 101 8.29 -3.63 -6.88
CA ARG A 101 8.74 -4.98 -6.51
C ARG A 101 8.12 -5.43 -5.19
N GLN A 102 8.16 -4.59 -4.15
CA GLN A 102 7.54 -4.89 -2.86
C GLN A 102 6.02 -5.06 -2.98
N MET A 103 5.36 -4.19 -3.75
CA MET A 103 3.91 -4.23 -3.94
C MET A 103 3.45 -5.45 -4.74
N LYS A 104 4.28 -6.03 -5.60
CA LYS A 104 3.92 -7.23 -6.38
C LYS A 104 3.53 -8.41 -5.46
N ALA A 105 4.28 -8.62 -4.38
CA ALA A 105 3.99 -9.66 -3.40
C ALA A 105 2.66 -9.39 -2.69
N ILE A 106 2.46 -8.18 -2.21
CA ILE A 106 1.22 -7.75 -1.53
C ILE A 106 0.00 -7.87 -2.47
N ASN A 107 0.11 -7.41 -3.72
CA ASN A 107 -0.95 -7.50 -4.72
C ASN A 107 -1.40 -8.94 -5.00
N SER A 108 -0.48 -9.91 -4.90
CA SER A 108 -0.83 -11.32 -5.10
C SER A 108 -1.70 -11.88 -3.97
N MET A 109 -1.59 -11.34 -2.75
CA MET A 109 -2.37 -11.78 -1.58
C MET A 109 -3.85 -11.40 -1.67
N PHE A 110 -4.20 -10.44 -2.53
CA PHE A 110 -5.59 -10.06 -2.81
C PHE A 110 -6.28 -11.02 -3.78
N LYS A 111 -5.54 -11.86 -4.50
CA LYS A 111 -6.14 -12.84 -5.41
C LYS A 111 -6.98 -13.84 -4.61
N GLY A 112 -8.25 -13.99 -4.99
CA GLY A 112 -9.20 -14.89 -4.33
C GLY A 112 -9.87 -14.35 -3.05
N GLY A 113 -9.50 -13.15 -2.58
CA GLY A 113 -10.11 -12.49 -1.41
C GLY A 113 -10.96 -11.27 -1.71
N LEU A 114 -11.02 -10.86 -2.98
CA LEU A 114 -11.82 -9.71 -3.43
C LEU A 114 -13.18 -10.19 -3.96
N PRO A 115 -14.26 -9.41 -3.76
CA PRO A 115 -15.52 -9.67 -4.44
C PRO A 115 -15.28 -9.71 -5.96
N GLY A 116 -15.97 -10.61 -6.68
CA GLY A 116 -15.72 -10.88 -8.11
C GLY A 116 -15.78 -9.65 -9.02
N SER A 117 -16.32 -8.53 -8.55
CA SER A 117 -16.36 -7.22 -9.21
C SER A 117 -15.03 -6.48 -9.25
N MET A 118 -14.06 -6.79 -8.37
CA MET A 118 -12.79 -6.07 -8.20
C MET A 118 -11.60 -6.73 -8.92
N GLY A 119 -11.76 -7.95 -9.44
CA GLY A 119 -10.75 -8.62 -10.24
C GLY A 119 -10.60 -7.98 -11.63
N PRO A 120 -9.48 -8.23 -12.34
CA PRO A 120 -9.37 -7.87 -13.75
C PRO A 120 -10.59 -8.44 -14.49
N ARG A 121 -11.41 -7.56 -15.06
CA ARG A 121 -12.56 -7.98 -15.87
C ARG A 121 -12.00 -8.77 -17.04
N ALA A 122 -12.18 -10.09 -17.03
CA ALA A 122 -12.01 -10.88 -18.22
C ALA A 122 -13.02 -10.34 -19.22
N HIS A 123 -12.52 -9.64 -20.24
CA HIS A 123 -13.33 -9.22 -21.37
C HIS A 123 -13.82 -10.50 -22.01
N GLN A 124 -15.04 -10.91 -21.66
CA GLN A 124 -15.70 -12.01 -22.33
C GLN A 124 -15.91 -11.54 -23.76
N ARG A 125 -14.99 -11.96 -24.63
CA ARG A 125 -15.02 -11.66 -26.06
C ARG A 125 -16.26 -12.37 -26.58
N PHE A 126 -17.35 -11.62 -26.74
CA PHE A 126 -18.54 -12.09 -27.44
C PHE A 126 -18.08 -12.49 -28.84
N THR A 127 -17.94 -13.80 -29.04
CA THR A 127 -17.63 -14.39 -30.33
C THR A 127 -18.98 -14.90 -30.81
N HIS A 128 -19.54 -14.19 -31.79
CA HIS A 128 -20.77 -14.57 -32.51
C HIS A 128 -20.43 -15.60 -33.60
#